data_AF-A0A2V9JNZ5-F1
#
_entry.id   AF-A0A2V9JNZ5-F1
#
_cell.length_a   1.000
_cell.length_b   1.000
_cell.length_c   1.000
_cell.angle_alpha   90.00
_cell.angle_beta   90.00
_cell.angle_gamma   90.00
#
_symmetry.space_group_name_H-M   'P 1'
#
loop_
_entity.id
_entity.type
_entity.pdbx_description
1 polymer ?
#
loop_
_entity_poly.entity_id
_entity_poly.type
_entity_poly.pdbx_seq_one_letter_code
_entity_poly.pdbx_strand_id
1 'polypeptide(L)'
;MKKPAEAALAPLGERRDEVLEVLADLRDRGVEIVTLGQYLQPTRDHLPVERYYAPEEFADFRAYALGLGFPRVEAGPLVRSSYHAEKQAASLQC
;
A
#
# COMPACT_ATOMS: atom_id res chain seq x y z
N MET A 1 18.37 -16.70 -6.64
CA MET A 1 17.18 -16.32 -5.86
C MET A 1 16.28 -15.45 -6.72
N LYS A 2 15.00 -15.80 -6.94
CA LYS A 2 14.03 -14.83 -7.49
C LYS A 2 13.69 -13.83 -6.39
N LYS A 3 13.58 -12.54 -6.74
CA LYS A 3 13.06 -11.54 -5.79
C LYS A 3 11.56 -11.78 -5.58
N PRO A 4 11.06 -11.64 -4.35
CA PRO A 4 9.62 -11.77 -4.09
C PRO A 4 8.87 -10.65 -4.80
N ALA A 5 7.65 -10.95 -5.28
CA ALA A 5 6.80 -9.95 -5.92
C ALA A 5 6.17 -9.03 -4.86
N GLU A 6 6.31 -7.71 -5.03
CA GLU A 6 5.81 -6.69 -4.11
C GLU A 6 4.82 -5.75 -4.82
N ALA A 7 3.78 -5.31 -4.10
CA ALA A 7 2.83 -4.30 -4.54
C ALA A 7 2.61 -3.22 -3.47
N ALA A 8 2.35 -2.00 -3.92
CA ALA A 8 2.00 -0.86 -3.10
C ALA A 8 0.62 -0.33 -3.50
N LEU A 9 -0.25 -0.11 -2.53
CA LEU A 9 -1.60 0.40 -2.73
C LEU A 9 -1.80 1.66 -1.89
N ALA A 10 -2.26 2.73 -2.53
CA ALA A 10 -2.52 4.02 -1.90
C ALA A 10 -3.90 4.52 -2.33
N PRO A 11 -4.97 4.12 -1.62
CA PRO A 11 -6.33 4.52 -1.97
C PRO A 11 -6.47 6.05 -1.93
N LEU A 12 -7.05 6.61 -2.98
CA LEU A 12 -7.31 8.05 -3.17
C LEU A 12 -8.71 8.44 -2.69
N GLY A 13 -9.65 7.50 -2.76
CA GLY A 13 -11.09 7.74 -2.51
C GLY A 13 -11.99 6.53 -2.79
N GLU A 14 -11.40 5.39 -3.15
CA GLU A 14 -12.09 4.16 -3.52
C GLU A 14 -13.00 3.65 -2.40
N ARG A 15 -14.01 2.86 -2.76
CA ARG A 15 -14.79 2.14 -1.76
C ARG A 15 -13.95 1.00 -1.18
N ARG A 16 -14.28 0.60 0.05
CA ARG A 16 -13.68 -0.55 0.72
C ARG A 16 -13.63 -1.78 -0.21
N ASP A 17 -14.74 -2.10 -0.86
CA ASP A 17 -14.84 -3.31 -1.70
C ASP A 17 -13.87 -3.29 -2.89
N GLU A 18 -13.63 -2.13 -3.50
CA GLU A 18 -12.68 -1.98 -4.61
C GLU A 18 -11.25 -2.24 -4.14
N VAL A 19 -10.90 -1.79 -2.92
CA VAL A 19 -9.61 -2.10 -2.30
C VAL A 19 -9.46 -3.61 -2.05
N LEU A 20 -10.54 -4.28 -1.62
CA LEU A 20 -10.53 -5.72 -1.39
C LEU A 20 -10.38 -6.51 -2.71
N GLU A 21 -11.07 -6.10 -3.77
CA GLU A 21 -10.94 -6.69 -5.11
C GLU A 21 -9.51 -6.60 -5.62
N VAL A 22 -8.86 -5.43 -5.48
CA VAL A 22 -7.44 -5.27 -5.85
C VAL A 22 -6.54 -6.20 -5.04
N LEU A 23 -6.79 -6.37 -3.74
CA LEU A 23 -6.00 -7.31 -2.92
C LEU A 23 -6.16 -8.76 -3.39
N ALA A 24 -7.36 -9.17 -3.79
CA ALA A 24 -7.60 -10.49 -4.38
C ALA A 24 -6.85 -10.66 -5.71
N ASP A 25 -6.94 -9.68 -6.61
CA ASP A 25 -6.25 -9.70 -7.89
C ASP A 25 -4.72 -9.77 -7.73
N LEU A 26 -4.16 -9.03 -6.77
CA LEU A 26 -2.74 -9.08 -6.45
C LEU A 26 -2.33 -10.47 -5.96
N ARG A 27 -3.17 -11.13 -5.18
CA ARG A 27 -2.91 -12.49 -4.70
C ARG A 27 -2.92 -13.49 -5.86
N ASP A 28 -3.89 -13.40 -6.75
CA ASP A 28 -4.01 -14.27 -7.93
C ASP A 28 -2.81 -14.13 -8.87
N ARG A 29 -2.20 -12.94 -8.91
CA ARG A 29 -0.96 -12.66 -9.66
C ARG A 29 0.31 -13.13 -8.96
N GLY A 30 0.20 -13.75 -7.79
CA GLY A 30 1.32 -14.31 -7.04
C GLY A 30 2.14 -13.27 -6.28
N VAL A 31 1.58 -12.11 -5.95
CA VAL A 31 2.25 -11.11 -5.10
C VAL A 31 2.41 -11.67 -3.68
N GLU A 32 3.59 -11.49 -3.11
CA GLU A 32 3.97 -12.03 -1.80
C GLU A 32 3.97 -10.94 -0.72
N ILE A 33 4.33 -9.71 -1.09
CA ILE A 33 4.41 -8.58 -0.16
C ILE A 33 3.45 -7.49 -0.63
N VAL A 34 2.55 -7.06 0.25
CA VAL A 34 1.70 -5.90 -0.04
C VAL A 34 1.87 -4.83 1.04
N THR A 35 1.99 -3.58 0.58
CA THR A 35 2.04 -2.39 1.44
C THR A 35 0.83 -1.51 1.13
N LEU A 36 0.07 -1.14 2.15
CA LEU A 36 -1.12 -0.30 2.03
C LEU A 36 -0.95 0.95 2.88
N GLY A 37 -0.87 2.12 2.24
CA GLY A 37 -0.63 3.39 2.88
C GLY A 37 -1.66 4.45 2.52
N GLN A 38 -1.81 5.49 3.35
CA GLN A 38 -2.64 6.64 3.01
C GLN A 38 -1.97 7.42 1.87
N TYR A 39 -2.73 7.73 0.83
CA TYR A 39 -2.30 8.73 -0.13
C TYR A 39 -2.24 10.10 0.55
N LEU A 40 -1.07 10.72 0.48
CA LEU A 40 -0.86 12.09 0.94
C LEU A 40 -0.42 12.89 -0.27
N GLN A 41 -1.22 13.90 -0.61
CA GLN A 41 -0.94 14.82 -1.69
C GLN A 41 0.42 15.52 -1.44
N PRO A 42 1.43 15.33 -2.31
CA PRO A 42 2.75 15.93 -2.10
C PRO A 42 2.76 17.46 -2.26
N THR A 43 2.07 17.96 -3.29
CA THR A 43 1.90 19.39 -3.57
C THR A 43 0.49 19.66 -4.07
N ARG A 44 0.07 20.92 -4.05
CA ARG A 44 -1.29 21.34 -4.47
C ARG A 44 -1.63 21.02 -5.92
N ASP A 45 -0.63 20.76 -6.76
CA ASP A 45 -0.81 20.42 -8.17
C ASP A 45 -1.07 18.92 -8.40
N HIS A 46 -0.89 18.09 -7.38
CA HIS A 46 -1.23 16.67 -7.43
C HIS A 46 -2.71 16.43 -7.14
N LEU A 47 -3.19 15.20 -7.38
CA LEU A 47 -4.57 14.83 -7.06
C LEU A 47 -4.91 15.19 -5.60
N PRO A 48 -6.07 15.82 -5.34
CA PRO A 48 -6.49 16.08 -3.99
C PRO A 48 -6.73 14.76 -3.25
N VAL A 49 -6.52 14.76 -1.94
CA VAL A 49 -6.95 13.64 -1.10
C VAL A 49 -8.47 13.67 -1.04
N GLU A 50 -9.16 12.65 -1.55
CA GLU A 50 -10.62 12.59 -1.47
C GLU A 50 -11.07 12.13 -0.07
N ARG A 51 -10.32 11.20 0.53
CA ARG A 51 -10.65 10.64 1.84
C ARG A 51 -9.40 10.27 2.65
N TYR A 52 -9.50 10.51 3.96
CA TYR A 52 -8.60 9.92 4.95
C TYR A 52 -9.26 8.66 5.55
N TYR A 53 -8.56 7.54 5.44
CA TYR A 53 -9.01 6.28 6.01
C TYR A 53 -8.67 6.21 7.49
N ALA A 54 -9.59 5.65 8.28
CA ALA A 54 -9.35 5.42 9.69
C ALA A 54 -8.32 4.29 9.89
N PRO A 55 -7.49 4.32 10.95
CA PRO A 55 -6.56 3.24 11.27
C PRO A 55 -7.22 1.84 11.30
N GLU A 56 -8.48 1.78 11.74
CA GLU A 56 -9.29 0.55 11.79
C GLU A 56 -9.55 -0.02 10.40
N GLU A 57 -9.75 0.83 9.40
CA GLU A 57 -9.93 0.38 8.01
C GLU A 57 -8.66 -0.28 7.48
N PHE A 58 -7.48 0.27 7.80
CA PHE A 58 -6.21 -0.37 7.47
C PHE A 58 -6.03 -1.73 8.16
N ALA A 59 -6.47 -1.85 9.42
CA ALA A 59 -6.46 -3.12 10.13
C ALA A 59 -7.36 -4.16 9.46
N ASP A 60 -8.54 -3.75 8.99
CA ASP A 60 -9.46 -4.60 8.25
C ASP A 60 -8.89 -5.06 6.91
N PHE A 61 -8.28 -4.15 6.14
CA PHE A 61 -7.60 -4.49 4.89
C PHE A 61 -6.44 -5.48 5.14
N ARG A 62 -5.69 -5.27 6.23
CA ARG A 62 -4.63 -6.19 6.63
C ARG A 62 -5.15 -7.58 6.94
N ALA A 63 -6.22 -7.67 7.73
CA ALA A 63 -6.84 -8.94 8.10
C ALA A 63 -7.35 -9.68 6.86
N TYR A 64 -8.00 -8.95 5.93
CA TYR A 64 -8.47 -9.51 4.68
C TYR A 64 -7.32 -10.05 3.81
N ALA A 65 -6.27 -9.25 3.58
CA ALA A 65 -5.11 -9.70 2.80
C ALA A 65 -4.41 -10.91 3.45
N LEU A 66 -4.25 -10.94 4.78
CA LEU A 66 -3.74 -12.13 5.46
C LEU A 66 -4.65 -13.35 5.23
N GLY A 67 -5.97 -13.17 5.22
CA GLY A 67 -6.95 -14.21 4.89
C GLY A 67 -6.83 -14.74 3.47
N LEU A 68 -6.38 -13.92 2.51
CA LEU A 68 -6.10 -14.33 1.12
C LEU A 68 -4.78 -15.13 0.98
N GLY A 69 -3.96 -15.20 2.04
CA GLY A 69 -2.71 -15.94 2.03
C GLY A 69 -1.49 -15.11 1.60
N PHE A 70 -1.54 -13.78 1.71
CA PHE A 70 -0.32 -12.97 1.60
C PHE A 70 0.64 -13.28 2.76
N PRO A 71 1.90 -13.66 2.48
CA PRO A 71 2.87 -13.96 3.53
C PRO A 71 3.34 -12.72 4.29
N ARG A 72 3.30 -11.53 3.66
CA ARG A 72 3.63 -10.26 4.32
C ARG A 72 2.68 -9.14 3.92
N VAL A 73 2.07 -8.52 4.92
CA VAL A 73 1.12 -7.42 4.75
C VAL A 73 1.46 -6.31 5.74
N GLU A 74 1.80 -5.14 5.23
CA GLU A 74 1.97 -3.92 6.00
C GLU A 74 0.84 -2.96 5.63
N ALA A 75 -0.01 -2.57 6.57
CA ALA A 75 -1.10 -1.65 6.32
C ALA A 75 -1.22 -0.62 7.43
N GLY A 76 -1.32 0.65 7.07
CA GLY A 76 -1.51 1.73 8.03
C GLY A 76 -1.37 3.12 7.40
N PRO A 77 -1.86 4.18 8.07
CA PRO A 77 -1.85 5.53 7.50
C PRO A 77 -0.46 6.03 7.11
N LEU A 78 0.57 5.66 7.88
CA LEU A 78 1.96 6.07 7.67
C LEU A 78 2.82 5.02 6.97
N VAL A 79 2.23 3.90 6.52
CA VAL A 79 2.96 2.89 5.77
C VAL A 79 3.39 3.48 4.43
N ARG A 80 4.68 3.34 4.14
CA ARG A 80 5.29 3.67 2.85
C ARG A 80 5.92 2.40 2.31
N SER A 81 5.75 2.13 1.02
CA SER A 81 6.50 1.07 0.36
C SER A 81 8.00 1.39 0.50
N SER A 82 8.75 0.52 1.18
CA SER A 82 10.19 0.72 1.35
C SER A 82 10.99 0.29 0.12
N TYR A 83 10.35 -0.28 -0.91
CA TYR A 83 11.00 -0.81 -2.11
C TYR A 83 11.45 0.26 -3.11
N HIS A 84 12.22 1.22 -2.59
CA HIS A 84 13.26 2.07 -3.22
C HIS A 84 13.80 3.11 -2.21
N ALA A 85 13.59 2.95 -0.89
CA ALA A 85 14.08 3.89 0.13
C ALA A 85 15.62 4.11 0.05
N GLU A 86 16.34 3.11 -0.44
CA GLU A 86 17.79 3.16 -0.66
C GLU A 86 18.20 4.12 -1.79
N LYS A 87 17.34 4.38 -2.78
CA LYS A 87 17.64 5.35 -3.85
C LYS A 87 17.25 6.79 -3.52
N GLN A 88 16.37 7.02 -2.55
CA GLN A 88 15.98 8.38 -2.14
C GLN A 88 16.86 8.95 -1.03
N ALA A 89 17.61 8.12 -0.29
CA ALA A 89 18.59 8.59 0.67
C ALA A 89 19.86 9.19 0.02
N ALA A 90 20.10 8.95 -1.27
CA ALA A 90 21.31 9.39 -1.98
C ALA A 90 21.27 10.86 -2.47
N SER A 91 20.15 11.58 -2.30
CA SER A 91 20.04 13.01 -2.68
C SER A 91 20.14 13.98 -1.49
N LEU A 92 20.49 13.50 -0.30
CA LEU A 92 20.88 14.33 0.84
C LEU A 92 22.37 14.13 1.14
N GLN A 93 23.22 14.56 0.21
CA GLN A 93 24.59 14.94 0.53
C GLN A 93 24.63 16.46 0.59
N CYS A 94 24.73 16.99 1.81
CA CYS A 94 25.44 18.23 2.06
C CYS A 94 26.92 17.87 2.33
#